data_AF-W7Q0V0-F1
#
_entry.id   AF-W7Q0V0-F1
#
_cell.length_a   1.000
_cell.length_b   1.000
_cell.length_c   1.000
_cell.angle_alpha   90.00
_cell.angle_beta   90.00
_cell.angle_gamma   90.00
#
_symmetry.space_group_name_H-M   'P 1'
#
loop_
_entity.id
_entity.type
_entity.pdbx_description
1 polymer ?
#
loop_
_entity_poly.entity_id
_entity_poly.type
_entity_poly.pdbx_seq_one_letter_code
_entity_poly.pdbx_strand_id
1 'polypeptide(L)'
;MKSCLLLAGLYAEGETRVREPAPTRDHTERMLTGFGYEVQREGDTCWLQGGGKLTAAPIDVPSDISSATFFLVAAAISPGSNLVLEHVGINPTRIGVINILKLMGADLWLANEHEVGGEPVADLHIRYAPLHGIDIPLDQVPLAIDEFPALFIAAANAAGTTRLRGAEELRVKESDRIQAMADGLATIGVEHTVVEDGIDIVGAGEREVAYGGGRIHSLGDHRIAMAFVIASLRAGDEIVIDDCANVATSFPGFVELARTVGLQVSEETEVSNA
;
A
#
# COMPACT_ATOMS: atom_id res chain seq x y z
N MET A 1 8.41 -0.48 18.06
CA MET A 1 9.22 0.26 19.06
C MET A 1 10.73 0.28 18.73
N LYS A 2 11.18 -0.07 17.52
CA LYS A 2 12.61 -0.09 17.17
C LYS A 2 13.23 1.31 17.09
N SER A 3 12.64 2.17 16.27
CA SER A 3 13.23 3.47 15.93
C SER A 3 13.52 4.34 17.16
N CYS A 4 12.59 4.42 18.11
CA CYS A 4 12.79 5.22 19.33
C CYS A 4 13.94 4.70 20.21
N LEU A 5 14.16 3.39 20.26
CA LEU A 5 15.27 2.80 21.00
C LEU A 5 16.61 3.08 20.33
N LEU A 6 16.69 2.96 19.00
CA LEU A 6 17.90 3.32 18.25
C LEU A 6 18.24 4.81 18.40
N LEU A 7 17.23 5.70 18.30
CA LEU A 7 17.42 7.14 18.49
C LEU A 7 17.89 7.48 19.91
N ALA A 8 17.36 6.80 20.94
CA ALA A 8 17.86 6.93 22.30
C ALA A 8 19.32 6.42 22.43
N GLY A 9 19.63 5.33 21.74
CA GLY A 9 20.96 4.72 21.68
C GLY A 9 22.04 5.64 21.12
N LEU A 10 21.70 6.62 20.27
CA LEU A 10 22.65 7.62 19.77
C LEU A 10 23.32 8.41 20.91
N TYR A 11 22.61 8.59 22.02
CA TYR A 11 23.05 9.36 23.19
C TYR A 11 23.47 8.48 24.38
N ALA A 12 23.30 7.16 24.27
CA ALA A 12 23.66 6.24 25.34
C ALA A 12 25.18 6.01 25.41
N GLU A 13 25.67 5.62 26.58
CA GLU A 13 27.04 5.08 26.70
C GLU A 13 27.05 3.60 26.28
N GLY A 14 27.93 3.25 25.34
CA GLY A 14 28.09 1.87 24.86
C GLY A 14 27.16 1.51 23.71
N GLU A 15 26.81 0.22 23.61
CA GLU A 15 26.03 -0.34 22.50
C GLU A 15 24.55 -0.47 22.84
N THR A 16 23.68 -0.07 21.93
CA THR A 16 22.24 -0.33 22.02
C THR A 16 21.84 -1.37 20.98
N ARG A 17 21.28 -2.50 21.43
CA ARG A 17 20.77 -3.59 20.57
C ARG A 17 19.26 -3.67 20.63
N VAL A 18 18.62 -3.83 19.48
CA VAL A 18 17.18 -4.05 19.35
C VAL A 18 16.94 -5.32 18.55
N ARG A 19 16.19 -6.25 19.14
CA ARG A 19 15.77 -7.50 18.50
C ARG A 19 14.28 -7.44 18.17
N GLU A 20 13.92 -7.77 16.94
CA GLU A 20 12.55 -7.74 16.44
C GLU A 20 12.02 -9.17 16.25
N PRO A 21 10.78 -9.48 16.66
CA PRO A 21 10.22 -10.83 16.48
C PRO A 21 9.88 -11.14 15.01
N ALA A 22 9.72 -10.10 14.19
CA ALA A 22 9.46 -10.18 12.76
C ALA A 22 10.15 -9.00 12.05
N PRO A 23 10.49 -9.11 10.76
CA PRO A 23 11.02 -7.99 10.00
C PRO A 23 10.06 -6.79 10.03
N THR A 24 10.57 -5.62 10.41
CA THR A 24 9.85 -4.35 10.28
C THR A 24 10.60 -3.40 9.36
N ARG A 25 9.96 -2.29 9.00
CA ARG A 25 10.54 -1.21 8.19
C ARG A 25 11.90 -0.78 8.74
N ASP A 26 12.88 -0.56 7.86
CA ASP A 26 14.27 -0.25 8.22
C ASP A 26 14.69 1.19 7.86
N HIS A 27 13.73 2.09 7.64
CA HIS A 27 13.99 3.49 7.27
C HIS A 27 14.87 4.22 8.28
N THR A 28 14.74 3.94 9.58
CA THR A 28 15.57 4.57 10.61
C THR A 28 17.04 4.16 10.46
N GLU A 29 17.28 2.87 10.26
CA GLU A 29 18.62 2.32 10.08
C GLU A 29 19.28 2.85 8.80
N ARG A 30 18.54 2.90 7.69
CA ARG A 30 18.99 3.44 6.41
C ARG A 30 19.32 4.91 6.49
N MET A 31 18.42 5.72 7.05
CA MET A 31 18.66 7.16 7.22
C MET A 31 19.85 7.42 8.13
N LEU A 32 19.96 6.73 9.28
CA LEU A 32 21.12 6.87 10.16
C LEU A 32 22.42 6.58 9.41
N THR A 33 22.46 5.50 8.64
CA THR A 33 23.61 5.15 7.79
C THR A 33 23.88 6.24 6.73
N GLY A 34 22.85 6.76 6.07
CA GLY A 34 22.93 7.86 5.10
C GLY A 34 23.46 9.17 5.71
N PHE A 35 23.19 9.43 6.99
CA PHE A 35 23.77 10.54 7.76
C PHE A 35 25.17 10.23 8.33
N GLY A 36 25.79 9.12 7.93
CA GLY A 36 27.13 8.72 8.34
C GLY A 36 27.20 8.06 9.72
N TYR A 37 26.07 7.59 10.25
CA TYR A 37 26.01 6.87 11.53
C TYR A 37 25.84 5.37 11.27
N GLU A 38 26.88 4.60 11.58
CA GLU A 38 26.85 3.15 11.33
C GLU A 38 25.79 2.45 12.17
N VAL A 39 24.87 1.76 11.49
CA VAL A 39 23.91 0.84 12.09
C VAL A 39 24.19 -0.54 11.54
N GLN A 40 24.46 -1.49 12.43
CA GLN A 40 24.75 -2.87 12.07
C GLN A 40 23.49 -3.71 12.22
N ARG A 41 23.38 -4.76 11.40
CA ARG A 41 22.25 -5.70 11.45
C ARG A 41 22.73 -7.13 11.18
N GLU A 42 22.25 -8.05 11.99
CA GLU A 42 22.43 -9.49 11.83
C GLU A 42 21.11 -10.18 12.14
N GLY A 43 20.50 -10.79 11.12
CA GLY A 43 19.20 -11.43 11.22
C GLY A 43 18.11 -10.50 11.76
N ASP A 44 17.58 -10.86 12.92
CA ASP A 44 16.47 -10.19 13.60
C ASP A 44 16.92 -9.07 14.56
N THR A 45 18.23 -8.81 14.62
CA THR A 45 18.82 -7.87 15.57
C THR A 45 19.57 -6.75 14.84
N CYS A 46 19.31 -5.50 15.22
CA CYS A 46 20.05 -4.32 14.78
C CYS A 46 20.65 -3.59 15.97
N TRP A 47 21.78 -2.92 15.78
CA TRP A 47 22.45 -2.21 16.85
C TRP A 47 23.31 -1.05 16.35
N LEU A 48 23.62 -0.16 17.28
CA LEU A 48 24.52 0.96 17.07
C LEU A 48 25.31 1.27 18.34
N GLN A 49 26.48 1.90 18.15
CA GLN A 49 27.29 2.44 19.23
C GLN A 49 26.86 3.87 19.51
N GLY A 50 26.66 4.23 20.77
CA GLY A 50 26.32 5.60 21.18
C GLY A 50 27.52 6.55 21.15
N GLY A 51 27.23 7.86 21.15
CA GLY A 51 28.25 8.91 21.12
C GLY A 51 28.84 9.22 19.74
N GLY A 52 28.24 8.71 18.67
CA GLY A 52 28.62 9.04 17.29
C GLY A 52 28.19 10.45 16.88
N LYS A 53 28.38 10.77 15.59
CA LYS A 53 28.00 12.06 15.00
C LYS A 53 27.23 11.85 13.71
N LEU A 54 26.15 12.61 13.54
CA LEU A 54 25.41 12.71 12.28
C LEU A 54 26.00 13.85 11.44
N THR A 55 26.17 13.61 10.15
CA THR A 55 26.62 14.63 9.19
C THR A 55 25.46 15.02 8.30
N ALA A 56 25.03 16.28 8.36
CA ALA A 56 23.95 16.78 7.53
C ALA A 56 24.25 16.58 6.03
N ALA A 57 23.25 16.11 5.30
CA ALA A 57 23.31 15.89 3.86
C ALA A 57 21.97 16.31 3.24
N PRO A 58 21.93 16.70 1.95
CA PRO A 58 20.68 16.82 1.23
C PRO A 58 19.99 15.45 1.20
N ILE A 59 18.67 15.44 1.47
CA ILE A 59 17.83 14.26 1.31
C ILE A 59 16.87 14.54 0.17
N ASP A 60 16.95 13.70 -0.85
CA ASP A 60 15.88 13.52 -1.81
C ASP A 60 14.99 12.37 -1.28
N VAL A 61 13.70 12.65 -1.13
CA VAL A 61 12.74 11.76 -0.47
C VAL A 61 12.01 10.95 -1.55
N PRO A 62 12.11 9.62 -1.55
CA PRO A 62 11.41 8.80 -2.54
C PRO A 62 9.90 8.96 -2.45
N SER A 63 9.21 8.81 -3.58
CA SER A 63 7.75 8.73 -3.61
C SER A 63 7.26 7.51 -2.84
N ASP A 64 6.16 7.66 -2.10
CA ASP A 64 5.64 6.61 -1.22
C ASP A 64 4.95 5.49 -2.01
N ILE A 65 5.45 4.28 -1.85
CA ILE A 65 4.88 3.07 -2.47
C ILE A 65 3.44 2.79 -2.03
N SER A 66 3.06 3.18 -0.81
CA SER A 66 1.67 3.05 -0.35
C SER A 66 0.72 3.90 -1.18
N SER A 67 1.16 5.11 -1.56
CA SER A 67 0.38 6.00 -2.43
C SER A 67 0.41 5.54 -3.88
N ALA A 68 1.58 5.10 -4.36
CA ALA A 68 1.77 4.54 -5.70
C ALA A 68 0.87 3.32 -5.96
N THR A 69 0.61 2.52 -4.92
CA THR A 69 -0.20 1.30 -4.98
C THR A 69 -1.57 1.50 -5.61
N PHE A 70 -2.26 2.59 -5.31
CA PHE A 70 -3.59 2.85 -5.88
C PHE A 70 -3.54 2.97 -7.40
N PHE A 71 -2.51 3.64 -7.93
CA PHE A 71 -2.30 3.82 -9.37
C PHE A 71 -1.73 2.56 -10.05
N LEU A 72 -0.91 1.78 -9.34
CA LEU A 72 -0.50 0.45 -9.81
C LEU A 72 -1.73 -0.45 -10.01
N VAL A 73 -2.62 -0.53 -9.01
CA VAL A 73 -3.85 -1.31 -9.11
C VAL A 73 -4.76 -0.75 -10.20
N ALA A 74 -4.93 0.58 -10.28
CA ALA A 74 -5.73 1.23 -11.33
C ALA A 74 -5.30 0.79 -12.73
N ALA A 75 -4.00 0.82 -13.02
CA ALA A 75 -3.46 0.36 -14.30
C ALA A 75 -3.60 -1.16 -14.50
N ALA A 76 -3.40 -1.96 -13.45
CA ALA A 76 -3.51 -3.41 -13.51
C ALA A 76 -4.93 -3.88 -13.87
N ILE A 77 -5.96 -3.17 -13.41
CA ILE A 77 -7.36 -3.58 -13.60
C ILE A 77 -8.04 -2.91 -14.80
N SER A 78 -7.42 -1.92 -15.44
CA SER A 78 -8.06 -1.11 -16.49
C SER A 78 -7.55 -1.50 -17.89
N PRO A 79 -8.39 -2.08 -18.77
CA PRO A 79 -7.95 -2.52 -20.09
C PRO A 79 -7.37 -1.38 -20.92
N GLY A 80 -6.18 -1.62 -21.49
CA GLY A 80 -5.47 -0.63 -22.31
C GLY A 80 -4.63 0.40 -21.52
N SER A 81 -4.61 0.33 -20.20
CA SER A 81 -3.77 1.22 -19.39
C SER A 81 -2.27 0.93 -19.51
N ASN A 82 -1.49 2.00 -19.41
CA ASN A 82 -0.03 2.00 -19.39
C ASN A 82 0.43 3.21 -18.58
N LEU A 83 0.99 3.00 -17.39
CA LEU A 83 1.44 4.05 -16.49
C LEU A 83 2.92 3.86 -16.14
N VAL A 84 3.57 4.99 -15.88
CA VAL A 84 4.89 5.07 -15.26
C VAL A 84 4.72 5.88 -13.99
N LEU A 85 5.13 5.29 -12.85
CA LEU A 85 5.21 5.97 -11.58
C LEU A 85 6.68 6.20 -11.27
N GLU A 86 7.10 7.45 -11.33
CA GLU A 86 8.52 7.81 -11.26
C GLU A 86 8.99 7.90 -9.80
N HIS A 87 10.27 7.57 -9.59
CA HIS A 87 10.98 7.82 -8.33
C HIS A 87 10.31 7.19 -7.10
N VAL A 88 9.79 5.97 -7.20
CA VAL A 88 9.09 5.28 -6.12
C VAL A 88 10.09 4.52 -5.23
N GLY A 89 9.96 4.68 -3.92
CA GLY A 89 10.75 3.92 -2.96
C GLY A 89 10.46 2.42 -3.05
N ILE A 90 11.47 1.62 -3.33
CA ILE A 90 11.39 0.15 -3.49
C ILE A 90 12.11 -0.58 -2.34
N ASN A 91 12.03 -0.02 -1.13
CA ASN A 91 12.60 -0.64 0.05
C ASN A 91 12.06 -2.08 0.23
N PRO A 92 12.92 -3.11 0.34
CA PRO A 92 12.49 -4.50 0.46
C PRO A 92 11.47 -4.77 1.57
N THR A 93 11.44 -3.95 2.62
CA THR A 93 10.47 -4.04 3.72
C THR A 93 9.07 -3.48 3.39
N ARG A 94 8.88 -2.95 2.17
CA ARG A 94 7.68 -2.22 1.72
C ARG A 94 7.15 -2.63 0.34
N ILE A 95 7.87 -3.47 -0.40
CA ILE A 95 7.53 -3.85 -1.79
C ILE A 95 6.58 -5.03 -1.91
N GLY A 96 5.90 -5.43 -0.83
CA GLY A 96 5.00 -6.59 -0.86
C GLY A 96 3.92 -6.46 -1.94
N VAL A 97 3.41 -5.26 -2.18
CA VAL A 97 2.46 -4.98 -3.28
C VAL A 97 3.03 -5.29 -4.67
N ILE A 98 4.29 -4.97 -4.93
CA ILE A 98 4.95 -5.26 -6.23
C ILE A 98 5.05 -6.77 -6.41
N ASN A 99 5.47 -7.47 -5.36
CA ASN A 99 5.62 -8.93 -5.38
C ASN A 99 4.27 -9.62 -5.58
N ILE A 100 3.24 -9.20 -4.84
CA ILE A 100 1.88 -9.74 -4.92
C ILE A 100 1.29 -9.49 -6.31
N LEU A 101 1.36 -8.27 -6.84
CA LEU A 101 0.84 -7.96 -8.19
C LEU A 101 1.56 -8.79 -9.27
N LYS A 102 2.89 -8.97 -9.19
CA LYS A 102 3.63 -9.84 -10.09
C LYS A 102 3.20 -11.30 -9.98
N LEU A 103 2.98 -11.80 -8.76
CA LEU A 103 2.46 -13.16 -8.53
C LEU A 103 1.06 -13.32 -9.12
N MET A 104 0.22 -12.29 -9.07
CA MET A 104 -1.09 -12.25 -9.73
C MET A 104 -1.00 -12.13 -11.25
N GLY A 105 0.19 -11.98 -11.83
CA GLY A 105 0.41 -11.91 -13.27
C GLY A 105 0.41 -10.49 -13.86
N ALA A 106 0.50 -9.45 -13.04
CA ALA A 106 0.60 -8.07 -13.53
C ALA A 106 1.85 -7.87 -14.42
N ASP A 107 1.69 -7.12 -15.50
CA ASP A 107 2.80 -6.66 -16.35
C ASP A 107 3.45 -5.42 -15.70
N LEU A 108 4.23 -5.69 -14.66
CA LEU A 108 4.89 -4.70 -13.80
C LEU A 108 6.40 -4.93 -13.80
N TRP A 109 7.18 -3.92 -14.17
CA TRP A 109 8.64 -3.96 -14.12
C TRP A 109 9.25 -2.67 -13.55
N LEU A 110 10.48 -2.77 -13.08
CA LEU A 110 11.24 -1.67 -12.52
C LEU A 110 12.21 -1.15 -13.59
N ALA A 111 12.39 0.15 -13.65
CA ALA A 111 13.41 0.81 -14.46
C ALA A 111 14.16 1.85 -13.61
N ASN A 112 15.33 2.27 -14.07
CA ASN A 112 16.13 3.34 -13.45
C ASN A 112 16.39 3.12 -11.95
N GLU A 113 16.67 1.88 -11.54
CA GLU A 113 16.99 1.53 -10.15
C GLU A 113 18.26 2.25 -9.68
N HIS A 114 18.16 2.98 -8.57
CA HIS A 114 19.27 3.67 -7.94
C HIS A 114 19.04 3.83 -6.42
N GLU A 115 20.00 4.39 -5.71
CA GLU A 115 19.90 4.63 -4.26
C GLU A 115 19.96 6.13 -3.96
N VAL A 116 19.06 6.59 -3.10
CA VAL A 116 18.98 7.99 -2.64
C VAL A 116 18.85 8.00 -1.12
N GLY A 117 19.81 8.61 -0.44
CA GLY A 117 19.77 8.73 1.03
C GLY A 117 19.74 7.38 1.78
N GLY A 118 20.26 6.31 1.16
CA GLY A 118 20.21 4.94 1.69
C GLY A 118 18.93 4.16 1.39
N GLU A 119 17.96 4.79 0.73
CA GLU A 119 16.73 4.15 0.26
C GLU A 119 16.86 3.77 -1.23
N PRO A 120 16.50 2.53 -1.61
CA PRO A 120 16.46 2.14 -3.01
C PRO A 120 15.20 2.71 -3.67
N VAL A 121 15.35 3.19 -4.90
CA VAL A 121 14.33 3.90 -5.67
C VAL A 121 14.31 3.38 -7.11
N ALA A 122 13.12 3.35 -7.72
CA ALA A 122 12.95 2.99 -9.12
C ALA A 122 11.72 3.66 -9.74
N ASP A 123 11.69 3.71 -11.07
CA ASP A 123 10.48 3.99 -11.82
C ASP A 123 9.70 2.68 -11.99
N LEU A 124 8.42 2.68 -11.62
CA LEU A 124 7.54 1.54 -11.75
C LEU A 124 6.72 1.67 -13.02
N HIS A 125 6.97 0.77 -13.97
CA HIS A 125 6.18 0.67 -15.19
C HIS A 125 5.13 -0.40 -15.05
N ILE A 126 3.89 -0.08 -15.38
CA ILE A 126 2.79 -1.03 -15.32
C ILE A 126 1.88 -0.90 -16.53
N ARG A 127 1.56 -2.03 -17.15
CA ARG A 127 0.57 -2.14 -18.21
C ARG A 127 -0.55 -3.07 -17.79
N TYR A 128 -1.71 -2.88 -18.39
CA TYR A 128 -2.80 -3.82 -18.22
C TYR A 128 -2.40 -5.22 -18.67
N ALA A 129 -2.64 -6.19 -17.79
CA ALA A 129 -2.61 -7.61 -18.09
C ALA A 129 -3.66 -8.33 -17.22
N PRO A 130 -4.36 -9.36 -17.73
CA PRO A 130 -5.30 -10.12 -16.92
C PRO A 130 -4.64 -10.72 -15.68
N LEU A 131 -5.21 -10.42 -14.52
CA LEU A 131 -4.75 -10.97 -13.25
C LEU A 131 -5.37 -12.35 -12.97
N HIS A 132 -4.71 -13.16 -12.16
CA HIS A 132 -5.24 -14.40 -11.62
C HIS A 132 -5.16 -14.41 -10.09
N GLY A 133 -6.11 -15.12 -9.48
CA GLY A 133 -6.18 -15.27 -8.04
C GLY A 133 -5.03 -16.13 -7.51
N ILE A 134 -4.56 -15.79 -6.32
CA ILE A 134 -3.44 -16.47 -5.66
C ILE A 134 -3.74 -16.71 -4.18
N ASP A 135 -3.06 -17.68 -3.58
CA ASP A 135 -2.90 -17.71 -2.13
C ASP A 135 -1.72 -16.77 -1.79
N ILE A 136 -1.98 -15.66 -1.11
CA ILE A 136 -0.97 -14.63 -0.83
C ILE A 136 0.08 -15.22 0.12
N PRO A 137 1.38 -15.23 -0.23
CA PRO A 137 2.40 -15.78 0.65
C PRO A 137 2.51 -15.01 1.97
N LEU A 138 2.59 -15.73 3.09
CA LEU A 138 2.56 -15.14 4.44
C LEU A 138 3.73 -14.16 4.69
N ASP A 139 4.87 -14.39 4.05
CA ASP A 139 6.04 -13.51 4.14
C ASP A 139 5.84 -12.16 3.44
N GLN A 140 4.86 -12.04 2.54
CA GLN A 140 4.52 -10.80 1.85
C GLN A 140 3.53 -9.94 2.63
N VAL A 141 2.76 -10.53 3.56
CA VAL A 141 1.75 -9.84 4.37
C VAL A 141 2.33 -8.65 5.16
N PRO A 142 3.41 -8.80 5.95
CA PRO A 142 3.98 -7.65 6.66
C PRO A 142 4.57 -6.59 5.73
N LEU A 143 4.93 -6.95 4.49
CA LEU A 143 5.53 -6.06 3.49
C LEU A 143 4.50 -5.25 2.70
N ALA A 144 3.23 -5.65 2.75
CA ALA A 144 2.10 -5.05 2.05
C ALA A 144 0.93 -4.68 2.98
N ILE A 145 1.18 -4.62 4.30
CA ILE A 145 0.10 -4.60 5.29
C ILE A 145 -0.85 -3.42 5.10
N ASP A 146 -0.36 -2.28 4.64
CA ASP A 146 -1.22 -1.13 4.43
C ASP A 146 -1.79 -1.08 2.99
N GLU A 147 -1.29 -1.90 2.08
CA GLU A 147 -1.65 -1.95 0.65
C GLU A 147 -2.83 -2.90 0.37
N PHE A 148 -3.23 -3.71 1.36
CA PHE A 148 -4.31 -4.69 1.20
C PHE A 148 -5.65 -4.13 0.75
N PRO A 149 -6.14 -2.96 1.20
CA PRO A 149 -7.36 -2.37 0.65
C PRO A 149 -7.35 -2.26 -0.88
N ALA A 150 -6.23 -1.80 -1.47
CA ALA A 150 -6.10 -1.74 -2.92
C ALA A 150 -5.88 -3.12 -3.56
N LEU A 151 -5.12 -4.01 -2.92
CA LEU A 151 -4.93 -5.38 -3.40
C LEU A 151 -6.23 -6.20 -3.40
N PHE A 152 -7.18 -5.92 -2.51
CA PHE A 152 -8.50 -6.53 -2.54
C PHE A 152 -9.30 -6.11 -3.79
N ILE A 153 -9.13 -4.87 -4.26
CA ILE A 153 -9.71 -4.42 -5.53
C ILE A 153 -9.02 -5.09 -6.72
N ALA A 154 -7.69 -5.30 -6.66
CA ALA A 154 -6.99 -6.10 -7.66
C ALA A 154 -7.52 -7.55 -7.68
N ALA A 155 -7.71 -8.17 -6.51
CA ALA A 155 -8.26 -9.51 -6.36
C ALA A 155 -9.70 -9.63 -6.89
N ALA A 156 -10.55 -8.63 -6.64
CA ALA A 156 -11.91 -8.58 -7.16
C ALA A 156 -11.97 -8.54 -8.70
N ASN A 157 -10.89 -8.15 -9.37
CA ASN A 157 -10.75 -8.12 -10.82
C ASN A 157 -9.93 -9.30 -11.39
N ALA A 158 -9.40 -10.18 -10.54
CA ALA A 158 -8.59 -11.32 -10.97
C ALA A 158 -9.46 -12.51 -11.41
N ALA A 159 -8.91 -13.42 -12.21
CA ALA A 159 -9.57 -14.69 -12.52
C ALA A 159 -9.38 -15.69 -11.36
N GLY A 160 -10.47 -16.20 -10.79
CA GLY A 160 -10.43 -17.17 -9.68
C GLY A 160 -10.45 -16.51 -8.30
N THR A 161 -10.00 -17.24 -7.27
CA THR A 161 -10.05 -16.78 -5.88
C THR A 161 -8.67 -16.33 -5.41
N THR A 162 -8.60 -15.17 -4.78
CA THR A 162 -7.41 -14.73 -4.03
C THR A 162 -7.66 -14.91 -2.54
N ARG A 163 -6.69 -15.46 -1.80
CA ARG A 163 -6.81 -15.74 -0.36
C ARG A 163 -5.73 -15.04 0.43
N LEU A 164 -6.14 -14.24 1.42
CA LEU A 164 -5.26 -13.63 2.41
C LEU A 164 -5.39 -14.37 3.74
N ARG A 165 -4.27 -14.69 4.38
CA ARG A 165 -4.17 -15.29 5.72
C ARG A 165 -3.07 -14.60 6.53
N GLY A 166 -3.07 -14.75 7.85
CA GLY A 166 -2.07 -14.16 8.76
C GLY A 166 -2.03 -12.64 8.77
N ALA A 167 -3.18 -11.99 8.53
CA ALA A 167 -3.32 -10.54 8.41
C ALA A 167 -4.14 -9.92 9.55
N GLU A 168 -4.09 -10.50 10.75
CA GLU A 168 -4.82 -10.03 11.93
C GLU A 168 -4.51 -8.55 12.25
N GLU A 169 -3.31 -8.08 11.93
CA GLU A 169 -2.89 -6.68 12.14
C GLU A 169 -3.79 -5.68 11.38
N LEU A 170 -4.42 -6.09 10.26
CA LEU A 170 -5.36 -5.24 9.52
C LEU A 170 -6.62 -4.89 10.32
N ARG A 171 -7.00 -5.73 11.29
CA ARG A 171 -8.22 -5.52 12.09
C ARG A 171 -8.06 -4.43 13.16
N VAL A 172 -6.83 -4.02 13.44
CA VAL A 172 -6.48 -3.07 14.52
C VAL A 172 -5.75 -1.83 14.00
N LYS A 173 -5.96 -1.48 12.72
CA LYS A 173 -5.43 -0.24 12.11
C LYS A 173 -6.31 0.96 12.49
N GLU A 174 -6.35 1.99 11.64
CA GLU A 174 -7.28 3.13 11.77
C GLU A 174 -8.74 2.66 11.88
N SER A 175 -9.05 1.54 11.24
CA SER A 175 -10.30 0.78 11.33
C SER A 175 -10.02 -0.73 11.29
N ASP A 176 -11.05 -1.56 11.46
CA ASP A 176 -10.97 -2.96 11.01
C ASP A 176 -11.03 -2.97 9.48
N ARG A 177 -9.85 -2.89 8.84
CA ARG A 177 -9.74 -2.78 7.38
C ARG A 177 -10.25 -4.03 6.65
N ILE A 178 -10.21 -5.21 7.28
CA ILE A 178 -10.75 -6.43 6.67
C ILE A 178 -12.26 -6.30 6.58
N GLN A 179 -12.91 -5.99 7.71
CA GLN A 179 -14.37 -5.90 7.74
C GLN A 179 -14.88 -4.75 6.89
N ALA A 180 -14.24 -3.59 6.96
CA ALA A 180 -14.67 -2.41 6.21
C ALA A 180 -14.52 -2.58 4.69
N MET A 181 -13.45 -3.24 4.23
CA MET A 181 -13.34 -3.63 2.82
C MET A 181 -14.37 -4.71 2.45
N ALA A 182 -14.61 -5.70 3.30
CA ALA A 182 -15.63 -6.73 3.07
C ALA A 182 -17.03 -6.12 2.89
N ASP A 183 -17.41 -5.19 3.76
CA ASP A 183 -18.70 -4.49 3.68
C ASP A 183 -18.85 -3.71 2.37
N GLY A 184 -17.82 -2.94 1.99
CA GLY A 184 -17.84 -2.22 0.72
C GLY A 184 -17.83 -3.13 -0.51
N LEU A 185 -17.08 -4.25 -0.47
CA LEU A 185 -17.09 -5.29 -1.50
C LEU A 185 -18.47 -5.94 -1.63
N ALA A 186 -19.15 -6.20 -0.51
CA ALA A 186 -20.52 -6.72 -0.49
C ALA A 186 -21.48 -5.74 -1.18
N THR A 187 -21.36 -4.44 -0.89
CA THR A 187 -22.22 -3.39 -1.46
C THR A 187 -22.14 -3.36 -2.99
N ILE A 188 -20.94 -3.48 -3.56
CA ILE A 188 -20.76 -3.50 -5.03
C ILE A 188 -21.02 -4.89 -5.65
N GLY A 189 -21.29 -5.91 -4.83
CA GLY A 189 -21.64 -7.26 -5.29
C GLY A 189 -20.45 -8.18 -5.57
N VAL A 190 -19.30 -7.96 -4.93
CA VAL A 190 -18.14 -8.86 -4.99
C VAL A 190 -18.32 -9.99 -3.99
N GLU A 191 -18.29 -11.23 -4.48
CA GLU A 191 -18.34 -12.43 -3.64
C GLU A 191 -17.02 -12.59 -2.86
N HIS A 192 -17.15 -12.75 -1.55
CA HIS A 192 -16.02 -12.93 -0.66
C HIS A 192 -16.43 -13.69 0.61
N THR A 193 -15.44 -14.16 1.37
CA THR A 193 -15.65 -14.79 2.67
C THR A 193 -14.58 -14.29 3.64
N VAL A 194 -15.01 -13.58 4.69
CA VAL A 194 -14.13 -13.14 5.76
C VAL A 194 -13.80 -14.33 6.68
N VAL A 195 -12.53 -14.46 7.04
CA VAL A 195 -12.05 -15.40 8.06
C VAL A 195 -11.36 -14.62 9.18
N GLU A 196 -11.02 -15.27 10.29
CA GLU A 196 -10.45 -14.60 11.46
C GLU A 196 -9.18 -13.80 11.12
N ASP A 197 -8.28 -14.40 10.34
CA ASP A 197 -6.97 -13.87 9.99
C ASP A 197 -6.87 -13.31 8.56
N GLY A 198 -7.99 -13.08 7.89
CA GLY A 198 -7.96 -12.67 6.48
C GLY A 198 -9.30 -12.70 5.75
N ILE A 199 -9.23 -12.88 4.43
CA ILE A 199 -10.38 -12.84 3.52
C ILE A 199 -10.09 -13.62 2.24
N ASP A 200 -11.11 -14.31 1.72
CA ASP A 200 -11.15 -14.90 0.38
C ASP A 200 -11.98 -14.02 -0.53
N ILE A 201 -11.46 -13.63 -1.69
CA ILE A 201 -12.15 -12.77 -2.67
C ILE A 201 -12.26 -13.54 -3.99
N VAL A 202 -13.49 -13.70 -4.49
CA VAL A 202 -13.77 -14.34 -5.78
C VAL A 202 -13.80 -13.27 -6.86
N GLY A 203 -12.78 -13.26 -7.71
CA GLY A 203 -12.58 -12.22 -8.70
C GLY A 203 -13.43 -12.40 -9.95
N ALA A 204 -13.67 -11.29 -10.63
CA ALA A 204 -14.49 -11.21 -11.82
C ALA A 204 -13.80 -11.68 -13.11
N GLY A 205 -12.48 -11.86 -13.07
CA GLY A 205 -11.67 -12.13 -14.26
C GLY A 205 -11.83 -11.04 -15.32
N GLU A 206 -11.92 -11.45 -16.58
CA GLU A 206 -11.93 -10.54 -17.73
C GLU A 206 -13.32 -9.95 -18.06
N ARG A 207 -14.30 -10.06 -17.15
CA ARG A 207 -15.64 -9.46 -17.36
C ARG A 207 -15.54 -7.95 -17.56
N GLU A 208 -16.12 -7.40 -18.64
CA GLU A 208 -16.10 -5.96 -18.95
C GLU A 208 -16.50 -5.11 -17.73
N VAL A 209 -17.66 -5.43 -17.14
CA VAL A 209 -18.13 -4.92 -15.85
C VAL A 209 -17.87 -5.97 -14.78
N ALA A 210 -17.03 -5.65 -13.79
CA ALA A 210 -16.65 -6.58 -12.74
C ALA A 210 -17.72 -6.68 -11.64
N TYR A 211 -18.33 -5.54 -11.28
CA TYR A 211 -19.28 -5.38 -10.18
C TYR A 211 -20.20 -4.16 -10.41
N GLY A 212 -21.21 -4.00 -9.56
CA GLY A 212 -22.13 -2.86 -9.60
C GLY A 212 -21.55 -1.60 -8.93
N GLY A 213 -22.42 -0.63 -8.66
CA GLY A 213 -22.12 0.55 -7.85
C GLY A 213 -22.76 0.47 -6.46
N GLY A 214 -22.72 1.58 -5.72
CA GLY A 214 -23.36 1.69 -4.41
C GLY A 214 -22.72 2.73 -3.50
N ARG A 215 -23.27 2.87 -2.30
CA ARG A 215 -22.79 3.82 -1.29
C ARG A 215 -21.96 3.10 -0.23
N ILE A 216 -20.72 3.54 -0.04
CA ILE A 216 -19.71 2.89 0.81
C ILE A 216 -19.27 3.87 1.88
N HIS A 217 -19.12 3.40 3.11
CA HIS A 217 -18.59 4.21 4.21
C HIS A 217 -17.12 3.89 4.43
N SER A 218 -16.22 4.86 4.30
CA SER A 218 -14.78 4.63 4.48
C SER A 218 -14.36 4.44 5.95
N LEU A 219 -15.23 4.86 6.88
CA LEU A 219 -14.99 4.87 8.33
C LEU A 219 -13.80 5.76 8.72
N GLY A 220 -13.59 6.83 7.96
CA GLY A 220 -12.47 7.74 8.10
C GLY A 220 -11.13 7.14 7.64
N ASP A 221 -11.12 5.93 7.10
CA ASP A 221 -9.89 5.29 6.60
C ASP A 221 -9.65 5.70 5.14
N HIS A 222 -8.65 6.56 4.95
CA HIS A 222 -8.24 7.08 3.65
C HIS A 222 -7.92 5.97 2.64
N ARG A 223 -7.42 4.80 3.09
CA ARG A 223 -7.06 3.71 2.19
C ARG A 223 -8.26 2.97 1.66
N ILE A 224 -9.31 2.85 2.47
CA ILE A 224 -10.60 2.30 2.06
C ILE A 224 -11.24 3.24 1.04
N ALA A 225 -11.27 4.53 1.33
CA ALA A 225 -11.79 5.53 0.40
C ALA A 225 -11.08 5.49 -0.96
N MET A 226 -9.74 5.57 -0.96
CA MET A 226 -8.96 5.53 -2.20
C MET A 226 -9.11 4.19 -2.94
N ALA A 227 -9.19 3.05 -2.23
CA ALA A 227 -9.41 1.75 -2.84
C ALA A 227 -10.74 1.70 -3.61
N PHE A 228 -11.84 2.20 -3.04
CA PHE A 228 -13.13 2.22 -3.73
C PHE A 228 -13.22 3.27 -4.84
N VAL A 229 -12.42 4.34 -4.80
CA VAL A 229 -12.22 5.20 -5.98
C VAL A 229 -11.59 4.39 -7.11
N ILE A 230 -10.56 3.59 -6.84
CA ILE A 230 -9.96 2.72 -7.85
C ILE A 230 -10.95 1.65 -8.34
N ALA A 231 -11.79 1.12 -7.44
CA ALA A 231 -12.81 0.13 -7.82
C ALA A 231 -13.77 0.66 -8.89
N SER A 232 -14.11 1.96 -8.84
CA SER A 232 -15.04 2.57 -9.81
C SER A 232 -14.66 2.36 -11.28
N LEU A 233 -13.38 2.14 -11.59
CA LEU A 233 -12.88 1.85 -12.94
C LEU A 233 -13.50 0.61 -13.58
N ARG A 234 -14.01 -0.33 -12.77
CA ARG A 234 -14.62 -1.60 -13.23
C ARG A 234 -16.06 -1.79 -12.74
N ALA A 235 -16.66 -0.74 -12.18
CA ALA A 235 -18.04 -0.72 -11.72
C ALA A 235 -19.01 -0.42 -12.89
N GLY A 236 -20.19 -1.02 -12.84
CA GLY A 236 -21.28 -0.78 -13.80
C GLY A 236 -22.14 0.45 -13.47
N ASP A 237 -22.11 0.89 -12.21
CA ASP A 237 -22.86 2.04 -11.70
C ASP A 237 -21.97 2.91 -10.79
N GLU A 238 -22.48 4.08 -10.39
CA GLU A 238 -21.77 5.03 -9.52
C GLU A 238 -21.42 4.43 -8.15
N ILE A 239 -20.19 4.70 -7.68
CA ILE A 239 -19.76 4.44 -6.31
C ILE A 239 -19.65 5.76 -5.57
N VAL A 240 -20.47 5.93 -4.53
CA VAL A 240 -20.44 7.09 -3.63
C VAL A 240 -19.73 6.69 -2.35
N ILE A 241 -18.72 7.45 -1.92
CA ILE A 241 -17.89 7.12 -0.77
C ILE A 241 -18.03 8.21 0.29
N ASP A 242 -18.56 7.82 1.45
CA ASP A 242 -18.74 8.72 2.59
C ASP A 242 -17.48 8.77 3.48
N ASP A 243 -17.38 9.85 4.26
CA ASP A 243 -16.33 10.09 5.27
C ASP A 243 -14.89 10.15 4.70
N CYS A 244 -14.72 10.80 3.54
CA CYS A 244 -13.45 10.85 2.81
C CYS A 244 -12.46 11.92 3.29
N ALA A 245 -12.75 12.66 4.37
CA ALA A 245 -11.97 13.84 4.78
C ALA A 245 -10.48 13.53 5.02
N ASN A 246 -10.15 12.33 5.49
CA ASN A 246 -8.78 11.93 5.79
C ASN A 246 -7.93 11.63 4.53
N VAL A 247 -8.53 11.54 3.34
CA VAL A 247 -7.78 11.40 2.08
C VAL A 247 -6.87 12.60 1.86
N ALA A 248 -7.38 13.82 2.05
CA ALA A 248 -6.61 15.05 1.85
C ALA A 248 -5.47 15.22 2.88
N THR A 249 -5.55 14.57 4.05
CA THR A 249 -4.49 14.58 5.05
C THR A 249 -3.35 13.64 4.68
N SER A 250 -3.68 12.44 4.17
CA SER A 250 -2.70 11.39 3.87
C SER A 250 -2.12 11.49 2.46
N PHE A 251 -2.94 11.82 1.46
CA PHE A 251 -2.51 11.97 0.07
C PHE A 251 -3.14 13.25 -0.55
N PRO A 252 -2.64 14.43 -0.16
CA PRO A 252 -3.09 15.70 -0.73
C PRO A 252 -2.93 15.69 -2.25
N GLY A 253 -3.99 16.07 -2.98
CA GLY A 253 -3.97 16.06 -4.45
C GLY A 253 -4.36 14.73 -5.09
N PHE A 254 -4.82 13.74 -4.30
CA PHE A 254 -5.24 12.43 -4.83
C PHE A 254 -6.24 12.55 -5.98
N VAL A 255 -7.30 13.34 -5.76
CA VAL A 255 -8.43 13.45 -6.68
C VAL A 255 -8.00 14.14 -7.97
N GLU A 256 -7.17 15.19 -7.88
CA GLU A 256 -6.57 15.83 -9.03
C GLU A 256 -5.71 14.84 -9.83
N LEU A 257 -4.82 14.10 -9.16
CA LEU A 257 -3.96 13.12 -9.81
C LEU A 257 -4.79 12.00 -10.46
N ALA A 258 -5.80 11.48 -9.76
CA ALA A 258 -6.74 10.49 -10.28
C ALA A 258 -7.41 10.97 -11.58
N ARG A 259 -7.89 12.23 -11.61
CA ARG A 259 -8.45 12.84 -12.83
C ARG A 259 -7.43 12.92 -13.97
N THR A 260 -6.17 13.28 -13.69
CA THR A 260 -5.14 13.39 -14.74
C THR A 260 -4.82 12.05 -15.39
N VAL A 261 -4.94 10.94 -14.67
CA VAL A 261 -4.74 9.59 -15.21
C VAL A 261 -6.02 8.95 -15.77
N GLY A 262 -7.13 9.72 -15.82
CA GLY A 262 -8.36 9.33 -16.50
C GLY A 262 -9.52 8.88 -15.61
N LEU A 263 -9.41 8.92 -14.29
CA LEU A 263 -10.53 8.58 -13.40
C LEU A 263 -11.55 9.72 -13.36
N GLN A 264 -12.83 9.37 -13.44
CA GLN A 264 -13.94 10.30 -13.27
C GLN A 264 -14.34 10.32 -11.79
N VAL A 265 -13.73 11.23 -11.02
CA VAL A 265 -13.97 11.39 -9.58
C VAL A 265 -14.34 12.83 -9.25
N SER A 266 -15.38 13.03 -8.45
CA SER A 266 -15.80 14.33 -7.89
C SER A 266 -15.77 14.29 -6.37
N GLU A 267 -15.48 15.44 -5.77
CA GLU A 267 -15.58 15.62 -4.33
C GLU A 267 -16.83 16.47 -4.06
N GLU A 268 -17.64 16.03 -3.10
CA GLU A 268 -18.78 16.78 -2.60
C GLU A 268 -18.54 17.10 -1.13
N THR A 269 -18.63 18.37 -0.77
CA THR A 269 -18.67 18.77 0.64
C THR A 269 -20.13 19.00 0.99
N GLU A 270 -20.69 18.22 1.93
CA GLU A 270 -21.98 18.57 2.50
C GLU A 270 -21.85 19.94 3.17
N VAL A 271 -22.36 20.98 2.52
CA VAL A 271 -22.59 22.26 3.17
C VAL A 271 -23.76 22.03 4.12
N SER A 272 -23.48 21.90 5.40
CA SER A 272 -24.49 21.86 6.44
C SER A 272 -25.28 23.17 6.37
N ASN A 273 -26.48 23.12 5.78
CA ASN A 273 -27.46 24.18 5.92
C ASN A 273 -27.89 24.18 7.38
N ALA A 274 -27.36 25.14 8.14
CA ALA A 274 -27.80 25.49 9.49
C ALA A 274 -29.24 26.05 9.47
#